data_AF-A0A7K4MT98-F1
#
_entry.id   AF-A0A7K4MT98-F1
#
_cell.length_a   1.000
_cell.length_b   1.000
_cell.length_c   1.000
_cell.angle_alpha   90.00
_cell.angle_beta   90.00
_cell.angle_gamma   90.00
#
_symmetry.space_group_name_H-M   'P 1'
#
loop_
_entity.id
_entity.type
_entity.pdbx_description
1 polymer ?
#
loop_
_entity_poly.entity_id
_entity_poly.type
_entity_poly.pdbx_seq_one_letter_code
_entity_poly.pdbx_strand_id
1 'polypeptide(L)' 'MKWLKKNTGFKRANIHLVLRSQKKSYAKTKEEKPNVLIDDYDKNIKEWEAAGGIGILHTDVGKTINKLKGLGFK' A
#
# COMPACT_ATOMS: atom_id res chain seq x y z
N MET A 1 -17.57 1.92 -6.93
CA MET A 1 -16.59 3.02 -7.01
C MET A 1 -17.03 4.39 -6.49
N LYS A 2 -18.20 4.49 -5.85
CA LYS A 2 -18.77 5.77 -5.40
C LYS A 2 -17.92 6.47 -4.32
N TRP A 3 -17.40 5.72 -3.33
CA TRP A 3 -16.63 6.29 -2.22
C TRP A 3 -15.31 6.94 -2.66
N LEU A 4 -14.47 6.23 -3.44
CA LEU A 4 -13.21 6.80 -3.93
C LEU A 4 -13.43 8.04 -4.81
N LYS A 5 -14.45 8.03 -5.69
CA LYS A 5 -14.77 9.19 -6.53
C LYS A 5 -15.16 10.43 -5.70
N LYS A 6 -15.85 10.22 -4.57
CA LYS A 6 -16.30 11.31 -3.68
C LYS A 6 -15.17 11.86 -2.81
N ASN A 7 -14.32 10.98 -2.26
CA ASN A 7 -13.39 11.35 -1.18
C ASN A 7 -11.93 11.44 -1.63
N THR A 8 -11.60 11.04 -2.86
CA THR A 8 -10.23 11.07 -3.38
C THR A 8 -10.19 11.74 -4.74
N GLY A 9 -9.06 12.37 -5.06
CA GLY A 9 -8.82 13.02 -6.36
C GLY A 9 -8.16 12.10 -7.42
N PHE A 10 -8.10 10.79 -7.19
CA PHE A 10 -7.40 9.88 -8.09
C PHE A 10 -8.17 9.66 -9.40
N LYS A 11 -7.45 9.71 -10.53
CA LYS A 11 -7.99 9.31 -11.84
C LYS A 11 -8.35 7.83 -11.81
N ARG A 12 -9.50 7.46 -12.40
CA ARG A 12 -9.99 6.06 -12.45
C ARG A 12 -8.93 5.07 -12.96
N ALA A 13 -8.12 5.48 -13.93
CA ALA A 13 -7.04 4.67 -14.51
C ALA A 13 -5.90 4.34 -13.51
N ASN A 14 -5.77 5.12 -12.43
CA ASN A 14 -4.77 4.93 -11.38
C ASN A 14 -5.35 4.17 -10.17
N ILE A 15 -6.57 3.64 -10.27
CA ILE A 15 -7.24 2.93 -9.18
C ILE A 15 -7.42 1.47 -9.56
N HIS A 16 -6.75 0.59 -8.83
CA HIS A 16 -6.96 -0.85 -8.89
C HIS A 16 -7.61 -1.34 -7.60
N LEU A 17 -8.81 -1.90 -7.68
CA LEU A 17 -9.48 -2.48 -6.51
C LEU A 17 -9.00 -3.90 -6.29
N VAL A 18 -8.49 -4.18 -5.09
CA VAL A 18 -7.87 -5.45 -4.75
C VAL A 18 -8.52 -6.00 -3.48
N LEU A 19 -8.90 -7.27 -3.50
CA LEU A 19 -9.38 -7.97 -2.31
C LEU A 19 -8.22 -8.29 -1.37
N ARG A 20 -8.49 -8.39 -0.06
CA ARG A 20 -7.47 -8.73 0.95
C ARG A 20 -6.65 -9.97 0.56
N SER A 21 -7.32 -11.05 0.13
CA SER A 21 -6.68 -12.30 -0.27
C SER A 21 -5.74 -12.18 -1.48
N GLN A 22 -5.92 -11.14 -2.29
CA GLN A 22 -5.12 -10.87 -3.49
C GLN A 22 -3.95 -9.93 -3.23
N LYS A 23 -3.91 -9.22 -2.09
CA LYS A 23 -2.88 -8.19 -1.81
C LYS A 23 -1.47 -8.71 -2.04
N LYS A 24 -1.13 -9.89 -1.48
CA LYS A 24 0.21 -10.49 -1.63
C LYS A 24 0.72 -10.58 -3.08
N SER A 25 -0.18 -10.73 -4.06
CA SER A 25 0.18 -10.81 -5.48
C SER A 25 0.64 -9.47 -6.07
N TYR A 26 0.48 -8.36 -5.34
CA TYR A 26 0.89 -7.02 -5.74
C TYR A 26 2.09 -6.51 -4.93
N ALA A 27 2.72 -7.36 -4.12
CA ALA A 27 3.86 -6.97 -3.27
C ALA A 27 5.08 -6.52 -4.08
N LYS A 28 5.22 -6.98 -5.33
CA LYS A 28 6.28 -6.60 -6.26
C LYS A 28 5.73 -6.24 -7.64
N THR A 29 6.49 -5.47 -8.41
CA THR A 29 6.24 -5.26 -9.85
C THR A 29 6.64 -6.50 -10.64
N LYS A 30 6.34 -6.52 -11.94
CA LYS A 30 6.77 -7.60 -12.85
C LYS A 30 8.30 -7.70 -12.96
N GLU A 31 8.99 -6.59 -12.73
CA GLU A 31 10.45 -6.46 -12.70
C GLU A 31 11.02 -6.70 -11.29
N GLU A 32 10.26 -7.36 -10.42
CA GLU A 32 10.65 -7.75 -9.06
C GLU A 32 10.97 -6.59 -8.11
N LYS A 33 10.56 -5.36 -8.44
CA LYS A 33 10.74 -4.19 -7.56
C LYS A 33 9.67 -4.20 -6.46
N PRO A 34 10.02 -3.91 -5.19
CA PRO A 34 9.06 -3.92 -4.10
C PRO A 34 8.06 -2.77 -4.20
N ASN A 35 6.78 -3.05 -3.94
CA ASN A 35 5.72 -2.06 -3.80
C ASN A 35 5.46 -1.75 -2.32
N VAL A 36 4.90 -0.56 -2.04
CA VAL A 36 4.54 -0.12 -0.69
C VAL A 36 3.08 -0.44 -0.38
N LEU A 37 2.83 -1.08 0.76
CA LEU A 37 1.49 -1.20 1.36
C LEU A 37 1.42 -0.39 2.65
N ILE A 38 0.41 0.46 2.76
CA ILE A 38 0.03 1.15 4.01
C ILE A 38 -1.30 0.54 4.46
N ASP A 39 -1.32 -0.08 5.63
CA ASP A 39 -2.47 -0.80 6.16
C ASP A 39 -2.44 -0.78 7.69
N ASP A 40 -3.60 -0.77 8.33
CA ASP A 40 -3.73 -0.79 9.79
C ASP A 40 -3.75 -2.21 10.37
N TYR A 41 -3.88 -3.25 9.53
CA TYR A 41 -3.91 -4.64 10.00
C TYR A 41 -2.53 -5.32 9.90
N ASP A 42 -1.94 -5.65 11.04
CA ASP A 42 -0.59 -6.25 11.15
C ASP A 42 -0.41 -7.53 10.32
N LYS A 43 -1.44 -8.39 10.24
CA LYS A 43 -1.38 -9.61 9.44
C LYS A 43 -1.21 -9.32 7.95
N ASN A 44 -1.85 -8.26 7.43
CA ASN A 44 -1.67 -7.85 6.03
C ASN A 44 -0.23 -7.39 5.79
N ILE A 45 0.35 -6.65 6.74
CA ILE A 45 1.73 -6.15 6.65
C ILE A 45 2.72 -7.31 6.61
N LYS A 46 2.61 -8.26 7.55
CA LYS A 46 3.48 -9.45 7.60
C LYS A 46 3.40 -10.29 6.32
N GLU A 47 2.18 -10.53 5.81
CA GLU A 47 1.98 -11.26 4.55
C GLU A 47 2.55 -10.51 3.34
N TRP A 48 2.48 -9.18 3.34
CA TRP A 48 3.04 -8.33 2.28
C TRP A 48 4.57 -8.32 2.27
N GLU A 49 5.19 -8.16 3.45
CA GLU A 49 6.63 -8.20 3.62
C GLU A 49 7.20 -9.58 3.28
N ALA A 50 6.52 -10.66 3.70
CA ALA A 50 6.89 -12.03 3.32
C ALA A 50 6.81 -12.30 1.80
N ALA A 51 5.94 -11.58 1.09
CA ALA A 51 5.86 -11.62 -0.37
C ALA A 51 6.90 -10.72 -1.08
N GLY A 52 7.77 -10.04 -0.33
CA GLY A 52 8.85 -9.20 -0.85
C GLY A 52 8.48 -7.74 -1.08
N GLY A 53 7.36 -7.27 -0.52
CA GLY A 53 6.97 -5.86 -0.56
C GLY A 53 7.44 -5.08 0.67
N ILE A 54 7.23 -3.76 0.66
CA ILE A 54 7.52 -2.87 1.78
C ILE A 54 6.23 -2.58 2.55
N GLY A 55 6.18 -2.98 3.82
CA GLY A 55 5.04 -2.79 4.69
C GLY A 55 5.15 -1.54 5.58
N ILE A 56 4.07 -0.76 5.66
CA ILE A 56 3.93 0.33 6.63
C ILE A 56 2.66 0.08 7.44
N LEU A 57 2.84 -0.47 8.65
CA LEU A 57 1.76 -0.54 9.63
C LEU A 57 1.34 0.87 10.04
N HIS A 58 0.09 1.24 9.75
CA HIS A 58 -0.47 2.53 10.08
C HIS A 58 -1.06 2.52 11.49
N THR A 59 -0.35 3.14 12.43
CA THR A 59 -0.84 3.40 13.79
C THR A 59 -1.12 4.88 14.03
N ASP A 60 -0.41 5.75 13.31
CA ASP A 60 -0.54 7.19 13.38
C ASP A 60 0.02 7.83 12.11
N VAL A 61 -0.47 9.02 11.80
CA VAL A 61 -0.14 9.75 10.57
C VAL A 61 1.35 10.14 10.52
N GLY A 62 1.91 10.60 11.64
CA GLY A 62 3.29 11.07 11.72
C GLY A 62 4.29 9.98 11.38
N LYS A 63 4.14 8.78 11.95
CA LYS A 63 4.98 7.63 11.66
C LYS A 63 4.87 7.17 10.22
N THR A 64 3.66 7.13 9.66
CA THR A 64 3.47 6.77 8.24
C THR A 64 4.17 7.75 7.32
N ILE A 65 3.99 9.06 7.52
CA ILE A 65 4.65 10.10 6.72
C ILE A 65 6.17 10.02 6.84
N ASN A 66 6.71 9.85 8.05
CA ASN A 66 8.15 9.74 8.26
C ASN A 66 8.74 8.51 7.56
N LYS A 67 8.06 7.35 7.60
CA LYS A 67 8.45 6.15 6.85
C LYS A 67 8.45 6.41 5.35
N LEU A 68 7.41 7.05 4.80
CA LEU A 68 7.34 7.39 3.37
C LEU A 68 8.48 8.33 2.96
N LYS A 69 8.78 9.36 3.75
CA LYS A 69 9.93 10.25 3.49
C LYS A 69 11.25 9.50 3.49
N GLY A 70 11.44 8.55 4.42
CA GLY A 70 12.61 7.67 4.45
C GLY A 70 12.75 6.78 3.21
N LEU A 71 11.66 6.47 2.51
CA LEU A 71 11.65 5.75 1.24
C LEU A 71 11.83 6.68 0.01
N GLY A 72 12.00 7.98 0.22
CA GLY A 72 12.25 8.96 -0.85
C GLY A 72 11.00 9.62 -1.44
N PHE A 73 9.82 9.41 -0.87
CA PHE A 73 8.61 10.13 -1.27
C PHE A 73 8.67 11.59 -0.77
N LYS A 74 8.45 12.55 -1.67
CA LYS A 74 8.52 14.00 -1.41
C LYS A 74 7.14 14.65 -1.43
#